data_AF-A0A7C8ZVT5-F1
#
_entry.id   AF-A0A7C8ZVT5-F1
#
_cell.length_a   1.000
_cell.length_b   1.000
_cell.length_c   1.000
_cell.angle_alpha   90.00
_cell.angle_beta   90.00
_cell.angle_gamma   90.00
#
_symmetry.space_group_name_H-M   'P 1'
#
loop_
_entity.id
_entity.type
_entity.pdbx_description
1 polymer ?
#
loop_
_entity_poly.entity_id
_entity_poly.type
_entity_poly.pdbx_seq_one_letter_code
_entity_poly.pdbx_strand_id
1 'polypeptide(L)'
;WRFKIHDLMHDMAQQASGKDIFIADSGTIELDDKTRHLYDRASYDRTEGFITATTAKIHSYVRLSKYPFCGVQFPVRELLANWRSLRVLDLSCLNITDLPNAIGGLLHLRWLDLSHNEMK
;
A
#
# COMPACT_ATOMS: atom_id res chain seq x y z
N TRP A 1 -16.60 -22.25 -3.92
CA TRP A 1 -17.49 -21.30 -4.61
C TRP A 1 -16.63 -20.33 -5.41
N ARG A 2 -16.80 -20.26 -6.73
CA ARG A 2 -16.01 -19.38 -7.62
C ARG A 2 -16.98 -18.34 -8.20
N PHE A 3 -17.00 -17.15 -7.63
CA PHE A 3 -17.75 -16.03 -8.19
C PHE A 3 -17.02 -15.54 -9.43
N LYS A 4 -17.63 -15.71 -10.62
CA LYS A 4 -17.15 -15.11 -11.87
C LYS A 4 -17.96 -13.85 -12.08
N ILE A 5 -17.38 -12.71 -11.74
CA ILE A 5 -17.91 -11.42 -12.16
C ILE A 5 -17.76 -11.37 -13.68
N HIS A 6 -18.83 -11.00 -14.38
CA HIS A 6 -18.81 -10.88 -15.84
C HIS A 6 -17.82 -9.77 -16.23
N ASP A 7 -17.04 -9.95 -17.30
CA ASP A 7 -15.99 -8.99 -17.70
C ASP A 7 -16.56 -7.57 -17.87
N LEU A 8 -17.80 -7.46 -18.36
CA LEU A 8 -18.55 -6.19 -18.38
C LEU A 8 -18.70 -5.51 -17.00
N MET A 9 -19.06 -6.27 -15.96
CA MET A 9 -19.19 -5.73 -14.60
C MET A 9 -17.84 -5.33 -14.01
N HIS A 10 -16.78 -6.05 -14.40
CA HIS A 10 -15.41 -5.68 -14.05
C HIS A 10 -14.99 -4.36 -14.72
N ASP A 11 -15.25 -4.21 -16.01
CA ASP A 11 -14.91 -3.00 -16.76
C ASP A 11 -15.73 -1.79 -16.29
N MET A 12 -17.01 -2.00 -15.98
CA MET A 12 -17.87 -0.98 -15.36
C MET A 12 -17.36 -0.58 -13.98
N ALA A 13 -16.92 -1.54 -13.15
CA ALA A 13 -16.34 -1.25 -11.84
C ALA A 13 -15.02 -0.47 -11.97
N GLN A 14 -14.17 -0.79 -12.95
CA GLN A 14 -12.95 -0.03 -13.22
C GLN A 14 -13.26 1.40 -13.69
N GLN A 15 -14.26 1.57 -14.57
CA GLN A 15 -14.66 2.88 -15.05
C GLN A 15 -15.27 3.74 -13.93
N ALA A 16 -16.09 3.14 -13.06
CA ALA A 16 -16.69 3.82 -11.91
C ALA A 16 -15.66 4.17 -10.83
N SER A 17 -14.63 3.33 -10.63
CA SER A 17 -13.49 3.61 -9.76
C SER A 17 -12.63 4.78 -10.27
N GLY A 18 -12.65 5.07 -11.57
CA GLY A 18 -11.81 6.10 -12.18
C GLY A 18 -10.33 5.90 -11.84
N LYS A 19 -9.63 6.98 -11.47
CA LYS A 19 -8.23 6.97 -11.03
C LYS A 19 -8.05 6.86 -9.50
N ASP A 20 -9.10 6.47 -8.79
CA ASP A 20 -9.09 6.41 -7.31
C ASP A 20 -8.23 5.24 -6.79
N ILE A 21 -8.15 4.17 -7.58
CA ILE A 21 -7.39 2.95 -7.30
C ILE A 21 -6.15 2.91 -8.20
N PHE A 22 -5.00 2.66 -7.59
CA PHE A 22 -3.75 2.39 -8.28
C PHE A 22 -3.18 1.04 -7.82
N ILE A 23 -2.78 0.21 -8.77
CA ILE A 23 -2.10 -1.06 -8.51
C ILE A 23 -0.64 -0.87 -8.89
N ALA A 24 0.21 -0.82 -7.87
CA ALA A 24 1.65 -0.72 -8.00
C ALA A 24 2.25 -2.05 -8.43
N ASP A 25 3.04 -2.01 -9.50
CA ASP A 25 3.94 -3.08 -9.93
C ASP A 25 5.40 -2.70 -9.62
N SER A 26 6.37 -3.55 -9.97
CA SER A 26 7.80 -3.26 -9.78
C SER A 26 8.22 -1.93 -10.41
N GLY A 27 8.84 -1.06 -9.63
CA GLY A 27 9.44 0.20 -10.10
C GLY A 27 9.10 1.43 -9.24
N THR A 28 9.68 2.58 -9.60
CA THR A 28 9.35 3.89 -9.04
C THR A 28 7.97 4.32 -9.51
N ILE A 29 7.11 4.72 -8.57
CA ILE A 29 5.70 5.01 -8.84
C ILE A 29 5.42 6.49 -8.55
N GLU A 30 5.06 7.22 -9.60
CA GLU A 30 4.45 8.54 -9.48
C GLU A 30 2.94 8.37 -9.36
N LEU A 31 2.37 8.75 -8.21
CA LEU A 31 0.93 8.71 -7.99
C LEU A 31 0.27 10.01 -8.42
N ASP A 32 -0.82 9.87 -9.18
CA ASP A 32 -1.74 10.97 -9.52
C ASP A 32 -2.45 11.46 -8.24
N ASP A 33 -2.76 12.76 -8.18
CA ASP A 33 -3.38 13.42 -7.03
C ASP A 33 -4.80 12.93 -6.73
N LYS A 34 -5.42 12.16 -7.64
CA LYS A 34 -6.71 11.50 -7.46
C LYS A 34 -6.60 10.11 -6.82
N THR A 35 -5.41 9.52 -6.76
CA THR A 35 -5.23 8.20 -6.14
C THR A 35 -5.56 8.28 -4.65
N ARG A 36 -6.43 7.40 -4.17
CA ARG A 36 -6.77 7.23 -2.74
C ARG A 36 -6.44 5.83 -2.24
N HIS A 37 -6.45 4.83 -3.11
CA HIS A 37 -6.27 3.45 -2.74
C HIS A 37 -5.11 2.85 -3.53
N LEU A 38 -4.04 2.53 -2.82
CA LEU A 38 -2.83 1.95 -3.37
C LEU A 38 -2.75 0.47 -3.00
N TYR A 39 -2.68 -0.37 -4.02
CA TYR A 39 -2.50 -1.81 -3.86
C TYR A 39 -1.11 -2.18 -4.38
N ASP A 40 -0.29 -2.73 -3.50
CA ASP A 40 1.07 -3.12 -3.83
C ASP A 40 1.13 -4.60 -4.18
N ARG A 41 1.27 -4.88 -5.47
CA ARG A 41 1.60 -6.22 -5.98
C ARG A 41 3.10 -6.41 -5.77
N ALA A 42 3.51 -6.58 -4.51
CA ALA A 42 4.91 -6.69 -4.16
C ALA A 42 5.56 -7.83 -4.96
N SER A 43 6.68 -7.50 -5.62
CA SER A 43 7.52 -8.47 -6.32
C SER A 43 8.57 -8.98 -5.34
N TYR A 44 8.92 -10.27 -5.48
CA TYR A 44 9.97 -10.92 -4.69
C TYR A 44 11.34 -10.24 -4.82
N ASP A 45 11.57 -9.50 -5.90
CA ASP A 45 12.88 -8.99 -6.28
C ASP A 45 12.94 -7.45 -6.35
N ARG A 46 12.17 -6.75 -5.50
CA ARG A 46 12.30 -5.28 -5.40
C ARG A 46 13.63 -4.92 -4.74
N THR A 47 14.60 -4.67 -5.58
CA THR A 47 15.90 -4.09 -5.24
C THR A 47 15.85 -2.56 -5.21
N GLU A 48 14.96 -1.94 -6.00
CA GLU A 48 14.73 -0.49 -6.06
C GLU A 48 13.25 -0.17 -6.39
N GLY A 49 12.79 1.03 -6.03
CA GLY A 49 11.45 1.52 -6.33
C GLY A 49 10.52 1.52 -5.12
N PHE A 50 10.75 2.48 -4.22
CA PHE A 50 9.75 2.86 -3.24
C PHE A 50 8.78 3.88 -3.83
N ILE A 51 7.55 3.84 -3.34
CA ILE A 51 6.51 4.77 -3.76
C ILE A 51 6.88 6.17 -3.26
N THR A 52 7.49 6.98 -4.12
CA THR A 52 7.80 8.39 -3.86
C THR A 52 6.57 9.25 -4.10
N ALA A 53 5.46 8.92 -3.45
CA ALA A 53 4.22 9.69 -3.56
C ALA A 53 4.17 10.74 -2.47
N THR A 54 4.75 11.90 -2.76
CA THR A 54 4.86 13.02 -1.82
C THR A 54 3.61 13.92 -1.78
N THR A 55 2.69 13.78 -2.75
CA THR A 55 1.52 14.69 -2.90
C THR A 55 0.15 14.02 -2.81
N ALA A 56 0.08 12.68 -2.88
CA ALA A 56 -1.20 11.95 -2.91
C ALA A 56 -1.85 11.84 -1.51
N LYS A 57 -3.15 12.12 -1.42
CA LYS A 57 -3.97 11.92 -0.20
C LYS A 57 -4.41 10.47 -0.07
N ILE A 58 -3.48 9.56 0.18
CA ILE A 58 -3.77 8.13 0.28
C ILE A 58 -4.64 7.83 1.51
N HIS A 59 -5.71 7.05 1.29
CA HIS A 59 -6.61 6.51 2.31
C HIS A 59 -6.31 5.04 2.63
N SER A 60 -5.85 4.26 1.65
CA SER A 60 -5.53 2.85 1.86
C SER A 60 -4.23 2.47 1.18
N TYR A 61 -3.35 1.80 1.92
CA TYR A 61 -2.23 1.04 1.38
C TYR A 61 -2.41 -0.42 1.76
N VAL A 62 -2.48 -1.30 0.77
CA VAL A 62 -2.70 -2.73 0.97
C VAL A 62 -1.69 -3.52 0.17
N ARG A 63 -1.05 -4.51 0.78
CA ARG A 63 -0.17 -5.42 0.04
C ARG A 63 -0.96 -6.60 -0.45
N LEU A 64 -0.81 -6.92 -1.73
CA LEU A 64 -1.46 -8.07 -2.34
C LEU A 64 -0.61 -9.35 -2.24
N SER A 65 0.70 -9.20 -2.02
CA SER A 65 1.59 -10.33 -1.75
C SER A 65 1.52 -10.72 -0.28
N LYS A 66 1.38 -12.02 -0.03
CA LYS A 66 1.48 -12.63 1.31
C LYS A 66 2.87 -13.18 1.62
N TYR A 67 3.80 -13.03 0.69
CA TYR A 67 5.14 -13.56 0.87
C TYR A 67 6.00 -12.57 1.66
N PRO A 68 6.91 -13.07 2.51
CA PRO A 68 7.91 -12.24 3.17
C PRO A 68 8.66 -11.38 2.17
N PHE A 69 8.81 -10.10 2.51
CA PHE A 69 9.59 -9.17 1.73
C PHE A 69 11.08 -9.46 1.92
N CYS A 70 11.74 -9.88 0.83
CA CYS A 70 13.16 -10.28 0.84
C CYS A 70 14.11 -9.17 0.32
N GLY A 71 13.61 -7.95 0.10
CA GLY A 71 14.37 -6.83 -0.45
C GLY A 71 15.00 -5.90 0.61
N VAL A 72 15.39 -4.69 0.18
CA VAL A 72 15.91 -3.62 1.04
C VAL A 72 14.86 -3.10 2.03
N GLN A 73 15.28 -2.72 3.25
CA GLN A 73 14.37 -2.28 4.32
C GLN A 73 13.26 -1.32 3.83
N PHE A 74 12.01 -1.65 4.17
CA PHE A 74 10.86 -0.85 3.75
C PHE A 74 10.85 0.54 4.46
N PRO A 75 10.65 1.66 3.72
CA PRO A 75 10.75 3.04 4.19
C PRO A 75 9.44 3.45 4.86
N VAL A 76 9.12 2.77 5.98
CA VAL A 76 7.91 3.04 6.75
C VAL A 76 7.87 4.52 7.17
N ARG A 77 9.02 5.12 7.50
CA ARG A 77 9.10 6.51 7.99
C ARG A 77 8.62 7.52 6.95
N GLU A 78 9.09 7.38 5.72
CA GLU A 78 8.79 8.24 4.59
C GLU A 78 7.31 8.12 4.20
N LEU A 79 6.79 6.89 4.18
CA LEU A 79 5.38 6.62 3.90
C LEU A 79 4.48 7.31 4.95
N LEU A 80 4.77 7.12 6.23
CA LEU A 80 4.00 7.70 7.32
C LEU A 80 4.11 9.23 7.40
N ALA A 81 5.22 9.80 6.93
CA ALA A 81 5.39 11.24 6.85
C ALA A 81 4.43 11.87 5.82
N ASN A 82 4.24 11.20 4.68
CA ASN A 82 3.49 11.72 3.54
C ASN A 82 1.99 11.41 3.61
N TRP A 83 1.57 10.21 4.03
CA TRP A 83 0.17 9.78 3.89
C TRP A 83 -0.65 9.98 5.17
N ARG A 84 -0.83 11.24 5.57
CA ARG A 84 -1.55 11.60 6.81
C ARG A 84 -3.04 11.30 6.82
N SER A 85 -3.64 11.00 5.66
CA SER A 85 -5.05 10.66 5.50
C SER A 85 -5.34 9.15 5.54
N LEU A 86 -4.33 8.33 5.84
CA LEU A 86 -4.46 6.87 5.89
C LEU A 86 -5.55 6.43 6.87
N ARG A 87 -6.37 5.48 6.39
CA ARG A 87 -7.40 4.75 7.15
C ARG A 87 -7.08 3.26 7.24
N VAL A 88 -6.45 2.70 6.20
CA VAL A 88 -6.07 1.29 6.09
C VAL A 88 -4.59 1.23 5.75
N LEU A 89 -3.80 0.57 6.58
CA LEU A 89 -2.35 0.43 6.38
C LEU A 89 -1.93 -1.03 6.58
N ASP A 90 -1.54 -1.68 5.49
CA ASP A 90 -0.95 -3.03 5.51
C ASP A 90 0.57 -2.96 5.50
N LEU A 91 1.19 -3.30 6.63
CA LEU A 91 2.62 -3.43 6.81
C LEU A 91 3.03 -4.86 7.14
N SER A 92 2.19 -5.87 6.84
CA SER A 92 2.51 -7.28 7.11
C SER A 92 3.80 -7.74 6.40
N CYS A 93 4.47 -8.83 6.75
CA CYS A 93 5.53 -9.43 5.91
C CYS A 93 6.65 -8.47 5.41
N LEU A 94 6.99 -7.37 6.10
CA LEU A 94 7.96 -6.36 5.64
C LEU A 94 9.30 -6.42 6.38
N ASN A 95 9.52 -7.44 7.21
CA ASN A 95 10.70 -7.58 8.08
C ASN A 95 10.92 -6.31 8.94
N ILE A 96 9.84 -5.67 9.38
CA ILE A 96 9.90 -4.50 10.26
C ILE A 96 10.30 -4.97 11.66
N THR A 97 11.36 -4.40 12.23
CA THR A 97 11.76 -4.65 13.62
C THR A 97 11.19 -3.62 14.59
N ASP A 98 10.99 -2.39 14.11
CA ASP A 98 10.54 -1.26 14.92
C ASP A 98 9.63 -0.35 14.10
N LEU A 99 8.54 0.10 14.70
CA LEU A 99 7.62 1.04 14.09
C LEU A 99 7.97 2.48 14.52
N PRO A 100 8.18 3.42 13.60
CA PRO A 100 8.51 4.79 13.97
C PRO A 100 7.33 5.50 14.65
N ASN A 101 7.63 6.36 15.63
CA ASN A 101 6.65 7.14 16.40
C ASN A 101 5.69 7.98 15.54
N ALA A 102 6.06 8.26 14.28
CA ALA A 102 5.23 8.94 13.30
C ALA A 102 3.87 8.25 13.08
N ILE A 103 3.74 6.94 13.38
CA ILE A 103 2.47 6.20 13.32
C ILE A 103 1.39 6.84 14.18
N GLY A 104 1.74 7.43 15.33
CA GLY A 104 0.81 8.12 16.21
C GLY A 104 0.19 9.37 15.59
N GLY A 105 0.79 9.90 14.52
CA GLY A 105 0.26 11.02 13.75
C GLY A 105 -0.77 10.64 12.69
N LEU A 106 -1.09 9.36 12.50
CA LEU A 106 -2.12 8.91 11.57
C LEU A 106 -3.51 8.96 12.22
N LEU A 107 -4.05 10.17 12.39
CA LEU A 107 -5.32 10.42 13.10
C LEU A 107 -6.55 9.75 12.49
N HIS A 108 -6.48 9.36 11.22
CA HIS A 108 -7.58 8.73 10.50
C HIS A 108 -7.46 7.21 10.41
N LEU A 109 -6.39 6.62 10.98
CA LEU A 109 -6.12 5.19 10.88
C LEU A 109 -7.19 4.38 11.62
N ARG A 110 -7.76 3.39 10.92
CA ARG A 110 -8.80 2.50 11.44
C ARG A 110 -8.38 1.05 11.42
N TRP A 111 -7.45 0.70 10.54
CA TRP A 111 -6.94 -0.65 10.39
C TRP A 111 -5.44 -0.61 10.11
N LEU A 112 -4.70 -1.44 10.85
CA LEU A 112 -3.26 -1.58 10.77
C LEU A 112 -2.93 -3.08 10.84
N ASP A 113 -2.28 -3.59 9.80
CA ASP A 113 -1.73 -4.95 9.81
C ASP A 113 -0.22 -4.89 9.93
N LEU A 114 0.30 -5.57 10.94
CA LEU A 114 1.71 -5.68 11.27
C LEU A 114 2.14 -7.16 11.38
N SER A 115 1.29 -8.09 10.95
CA SER A 115 1.55 -9.52 11.04
C SER A 115 2.81 -9.93 10.26
N HIS A 116 3.44 -11.03 10.67
CA HIS A 116 4.62 -11.58 9.99
C HIS A 116 5.79 -10.59 9.85
N ASN A 117 5.98 -9.73 10.86
CA ASN A 117 7.17 -8.92 11.05
C ASN A 117 7.99 -9.44 12.24
N GLU A 118 9.21 -8.93 12.41
CA GLU A 118 10.15 -9.34 13.47
C GLU A 118 10.15 -8.37 14.67
N MET A 119 9.04 -7.66 14.87
CA MET A 119 8.88 -6.73 15.99
C MET A 119 8.85 -7.48 17.33
N LYS A 120 9.48 -6.89 18.36
CA LYS A 120 9.54 -7.44 19.72
C LYS A 120 8.37 -6.98 20.58
#